data_AF-A0A967GYD5-F1
#
_entry.id   AF-A0A967GYD5-F1
#
_cell.length_a   1.000
_cell.length_b   1.000
_cell.length_c   1.000
_cell.angle_alpha   90.00
_cell.angle_beta   90.00
_cell.angle_gamma   90.00
#
_symmetry.space_group_name_H-M   'P 1'
#
loop_
_entity.id
_entity.type
_entity.pdbx_description
1 polymer ?
#
loop_
_entity_poly.entity_id
_entity_poly.type
_entity_poly.pdbx_seq_one_letter_code
_entity_poly.pdbx_strand_id
1 'polypeptide(L)'
;SFGVWFSRCMYRTRAEVEEIAERLRQLGVPADVMHLDPLWLTARLTHPWDGCDFVWDEEAFPDPEGFVRWLDERGFKLSLWENPYVWTDTDMYREGEERGYLVRS
;
A
#
# COMPACT_ATOMS: atom_id res chain seq x y z
N SER A 1 -12.87 3.22 -13.43
CA SER A 1 -11.93 4.32 -13.76
C SER A 1 -11.56 4.23 -15.24
N PHE A 2 -11.21 5.36 -15.86
CA PHE A 2 -10.62 5.39 -17.21
C PHE A 2 -9.25 6.08 -17.27
N GLY A 3 -8.77 6.60 -16.13
CA GLY A 3 -7.44 7.21 -16.00
C GLY A 3 -6.29 6.21 -16.00
N VAL A 4 -5.07 6.69 -16.17
CA VAL A 4 -3.85 5.87 -16.26
C VAL A 4 -3.39 5.46 -14.86
N TRP A 5 -3.11 4.17 -14.69
CA TRP A 5 -2.58 3.60 -13.46
C TRP A 5 -1.07 3.44 -13.58
N PHE A 6 -0.34 3.97 -12.62
CA PHE A 6 1.11 3.84 -12.53
C PHE A 6 1.46 2.93 -11.35
N SER A 7 2.28 1.92 -11.62
CA SER A 7 2.56 0.83 -10.67
C SER A 7 3.93 0.22 -10.92
N ARG A 8 4.52 -0.37 -9.88
CA ARG A 8 5.63 -1.31 -9.97
C ARG A 8 5.68 -2.19 -8.72
N CYS A 9 6.25 -3.38 -8.89
CA CYS A 9 6.61 -4.31 -7.83
C CYS A 9 8.09 -4.10 -7.46
N MET A 10 8.45 -3.31 -6.45
CA MET A 10 7.61 -2.63 -5.44
C MET A 10 8.18 -1.23 -5.14
N TYR A 11 7.33 -0.26 -4.78
CA TYR A 11 7.80 1.01 -4.19
C TYR A 11 8.26 0.75 -2.75
N ARG A 12 9.43 1.26 -2.36
CA ARG A 12 10.00 0.98 -1.03
C ARG A 12 9.67 2.04 0.00
N THR A 13 9.49 3.30 -0.40
CA THR A 13 9.25 4.40 0.54
C THR A 13 8.30 5.44 -0.05
N ARG A 14 7.68 6.23 0.83
CA ARG A 14 6.91 7.43 0.47
C ARG A 14 7.70 8.38 -0.42
N ALA A 15 8.95 8.70 -0.04
CA ALA A 15 9.80 9.63 -0.78
C ALA A 15 10.01 9.18 -2.24
N GLU A 16 10.15 7.86 -2.47
CA GLU A 16 10.30 7.30 -3.80
C GLU A 16 9.03 7.45 -4.65
N VAL A 17 7.84 7.29 -4.03
CA VAL A 17 6.56 7.52 -4.69
C VAL A 17 6.38 9.01 -5.03
N GLU A 18 6.71 9.90 -4.09
CA GLU A 18 6.61 11.35 -4.28
C GLU A 18 7.54 11.82 -5.42
N GLU A 19 8.78 11.34 -5.48
CA GLU A 19 9.72 11.64 -6.58
C GLU A 19 9.13 11.23 -7.95
N ILE A 20 8.57 10.02 -8.02
CA ILE A 20 7.98 9.50 -9.26
C ILE A 20 6.73 10.30 -9.65
N ALA A 21 5.87 10.64 -8.69
CA ALA A 21 4.68 11.44 -8.92
C ALA A 21 5.03 12.83 -9.49
N GLU A 22 6.01 13.51 -8.89
CA GLU A 22 6.50 14.80 -9.39
C GLU A 22 7.12 14.67 -10.79
N ARG A 23 7.93 13.63 -11.01
CA ARG A 23 8.55 13.39 -12.32
C ARG A 23 7.51 13.13 -13.42
N LEU A 24 6.44 12.40 -13.13
CA LEU A 24 5.32 12.20 -14.07
C LEU A 24 4.69 13.53 -14.46
N ARG A 25 4.50 14.45 -13.50
CA ARG A 25 3.98 15.80 -13.75
C ARG A 25 4.95 16.64 -14.57
N GLN A 26 6.23 16.64 -14.22
CA GLN A 26 7.27 17.37 -14.96
C GLN A 26 7.41 16.91 -16.42
N LEU A 27 7.25 15.61 -16.67
CA LEU A 27 7.33 15.02 -18.01
C LEU A 27 6.01 15.11 -18.80
N GLY A 28 4.93 15.64 -18.20
CA GLY A 28 3.62 15.70 -18.84
C GLY A 28 3.00 14.32 -19.12
N VAL A 29 3.38 13.30 -18.35
CA VAL A 29 2.86 11.94 -18.50
C VAL A 29 1.49 11.85 -17.80
N PRO A 30 0.42 11.43 -18.51
CA PRO A 30 -0.88 11.19 -17.88
C PRO A 30 -0.78 10.08 -16.83
N ALA A 31 -1.23 10.37 -15.61
CA ALA A 31 -1.28 9.42 -14.51
C ALA A 31 -2.28 9.91 -13.47
N ASP A 32 -3.25 9.05 -13.15
CA ASP A 32 -4.41 9.34 -12.30
C ASP A 32 -4.42 8.48 -11.03
N VAL A 33 -3.75 7.33 -11.04
CA VAL A 33 -3.68 6.41 -9.89
C VAL A 33 -2.25 5.97 -9.65
N MET A 34 -1.78 6.10 -8.41
CA MET A 34 -0.56 5.48 -7.92
C MET A 34 -0.92 4.20 -7.17
N HIS A 35 -0.39 3.05 -7.61
CA HIS A 35 -0.63 1.76 -6.98
C HIS A 35 0.60 1.28 -6.19
N LEU A 36 0.42 1.00 -4.89
CA LEU A 36 1.46 0.45 -4.03
C LEU A 36 1.31 -1.07 -3.89
N ASP A 37 2.34 -1.79 -4.32
CA ASP A 37 2.57 -3.19 -3.97
C ASP A 37 2.87 -3.34 -2.44
N PRO A 38 2.93 -4.56 -1.86
CA PRO A 38 2.72 -4.82 -0.43
C PRO A 38 3.75 -4.24 0.54
N LEU A 39 4.79 -3.53 0.09
CA LEU A 39 5.76 -2.89 1.00
C LEU A 39 5.17 -1.70 1.78
N TRP A 40 3.90 -1.35 1.56
CA TRP A 40 3.19 -0.45 2.47
C TRP A 40 2.80 -1.12 3.80
N LEU A 41 2.81 -2.47 3.87
CA LEU A 41 2.46 -3.27 5.05
C LEU A 41 3.68 -3.50 5.95
N THR A 42 3.55 -3.27 7.25
CA THR A 42 4.63 -3.46 8.25
C THR A 42 5.20 -4.87 8.23
N ALA A 43 4.36 -5.90 8.36
CA ALA A 43 4.84 -7.28 8.46
C ALA A 43 5.37 -7.85 7.13
N ARG A 44 5.13 -7.19 5.97
CA ARG A 44 5.63 -7.67 4.67
C ARG A 44 7.15 -7.76 4.63
N LEU A 45 7.86 -6.90 5.35
CA LEU A 45 9.33 -6.86 5.38
C LEU A 45 9.96 -8.10 6.02
N THR A 46 9.25 -8.73 6.96
CA THR A 46 9.74 -9.88 7.72
C THR A 46 9.16 -11.21 7.24
N HIS A 47 8.13 -11.17 6.39
CA HIS A 47 7.43 -12.36 5.91
C HIS A 47 7.78 -12.70 4.45
N PRO A 48 8.21 -13.95 4.16
CA PRO A 48 8.56 -14.36 2.80
C PRO A 48 7.33 -14.68 1.92
N TRP A 49 6.17 -14.93 2.54
CA TRP A 49 4.93 -15.29 1.85
C TRP A 49 3.94 -14.13 1.84
N ASP A 50 3.14 -14.04 0.78
CA ASP A 50 2.12 -13.00 0.61
C ASP A 50 1.03 -13.11 1.69
N GLY A 51 0.68 -11.96 2.26
CA GLY A 51 -0.33 -11.81 3.30
C GLY A 51 -0.49 -10.34 3.70
N CYS A 52 -1.41 -10.07 4.62
CA CYS A 52 -1.68 -8.73 5.12
C CYS A 52 -1.82 -8.71 6.64
N ASP A 53 -1.30 -7.64 7.25
CA ASP A 53 -1.63 -7.17 8.60
C ASP A 53 -2.49 -5.89 8.55
N PHE A 54 -2.62 -5.25 7.38
CA PHE A 54 -3.28 -3.96 7.13
C PHE A 54 -2.76 -2.83 8.02
N VAL A 55 -1.49 -2.91 8.43
CA VAL A 55 -0.81 -1.87 9.20
C VAL A 55 0.18 -1.17 8.29
N TRP A 56 0.10 0.16 8.24
CA TRP A 56 1.09 0.96 7.51
C TRP A 56 2.47 0.82 8.15
N ASP A 57 3.48 0.54 7.32
CA ASP A 57 4.88 0.72 7.70
C ASP A 57 5.18 2.22 7.78
N GLU A 58 5.04 2.82 8.96
CA GLU A 58 5.30 4.24 9.17
C GLU A 58 6.80 4.62 9.07
N GLU A 59 7.73 3.65 9.08
CA GLU A 59 9.13 3.95 8.80
C GLU A 59 9.33 4.24 7.30
N ALA A 60 8.73 3.41 6.44
CA ALA A 60 8.79 3.58 4.98
C ALA A 60 7.80 4.63 4.46
N PHE A 61 6.60 4.70 5.05
CA PHE A 61 5.48 5.55 4.66
C PHE A 61 4.95 6.35 5.87
N PRO A 62 5.73 7.31 6.39
CA PRO A 62 5.31 8.13 7.52
C PRO A 62 4.12 9.01 7.16
N ASP A 63 3.25 9.25 8.15
CA ASP A 63 2.03 10.05 8.01
C ASP A 63 1.16 9.60 6.81
N PRO A 64 0.53 8.41 6.87
CA PRO A 64 -0.28 7.87 5.77
C PRO A 64 -1.40 8.82 5.33
N GLU A 65 -2.04 9.52 6.27
CA GLU A 65 -3.10 10.49 5.95
C GLU A 65 -2.56 11.68 5.15
N GLY A 66 -1.42 12.24 5.57
CA GLY A 66 -0.76 13.31 4.83
C GLY A 66 -0.24 12.84 3.48
N PHE A 67 0.24 11.60 3.36
CA PHE A 67 0.65 11.01 2.09
C PHE A 67 -0.52 10.89 1.09
N VAL A 68 -1.67 10.38 1.54
CA VAL A 68 -2.89 10.30 0.71
C VAL A 68 -3.32 11.68 0.24
N ARG A 69 -3.33 12.67 1.14
CA ARG A 69 -3.68 14.06 0.83
C ARG A 69 -2.71 14.69 -0.17
N TRP A 70 -1.42 14.47 0.03
CA TRP A 70 -0.36 14.99 -0.83
C TRP A 70 -0.49 14.48 -2.28
N LEU A 71 -0.86 13.20 -2.45
CA LEU A 71 -1.16 12.60 -3.75
C LEU A 71 -2.42 13.19 -4.38
N ASP A 72 -3.50 13.35 -3.59
CA ASP A 72 -4.78 13.89 -4.07
C ASP A 72 -4.64 15.33 -4.57
N GLU A 73 -3.90 16.18 -3.85
CA GLU A 73 -3.57 17.56 -4.25
C GLU A 73 -2.84 17.64 -5.60
N ARG A 74 -2.17 16.55 -6.00
CA ARG A 74 -1.46 16.41 -7.29
C ARG A 74 -2.25 15.63 -8.35
N GLY A 75 -3.52 15.35 -8.06
CA GLY A 75 -4.41 14.64 -8.97
C GLY A 75 -4.14 13.14 -9.08
N PHE A 76 -3.54 12.54 -8.06
CA PHE A 76 -3.38 11.08 -7.97
C PHE A 76 -4.34 10.51 -6.93
N LYS A 77 -5.06 9.44 -7.29
CA LYS A 77 -5.69 8.55 -6.32
C LYS A 77 -4.70 7.47 -5.88
N LEU A 78 -4.84 7.00 -4.64
CA LEU A 78 -4.06 5.90 -4.12
C LEU A 78 -4.82 4.58 -4.27
N SER A 79 -4.12 3.55 -4.72
CA SER A 79 -4.58 2.16 -4.66
C SER A 79 -3.54 1.32 -3.92
N LEU A 80 -4.00 0.44 -3.04
CA LEU A 80 -3.14 -0.44 -2.26
C LEU A 80 -3.34 -1.89 -2.72
N TRP A 81 -2.25 -2.63 -2.78
CA TRP A 81 -2.29 -4.08 -2.90
C TRP A 81 -2.79 -4.69 -1.59
N GLU A 82 -3.72 -5.63 -1.68
CA GLU A 82 -4.33 -6.34 -0.56
C GLU A 82 -4.54 -7.82 -0.92
N ASN A 83 -4.56 -8.69 0.08
CA ASN A 83 -4.70 -10.12 -0.07
C ASN A 83 -5.54 -10.72 1.08
N PRO A 84 -6.34 -11.79 0.85
CA PRO A 84 -7.17 -12.40 1.89
C PRO A 84 -6.40 -13.23 2.94
N TYR A 85 -5.12 -13.53 2.72
CA TYR A 85 -4.29 -14.25 3.68
C TYR A 85 -3.75 -13.29 4.75
N VAL A 86 -3.71 -13.78 5.99
CA VAL A 86 -3.23 -13.04 7.16
C VAL A 86 -2.13 -13.85 7.85
N TRP A 87 -1.05 -13.20 8.30
CA TRP A 87 0.05 -13.90 8.97
C TRP A 87 -0.32 -14.24 10.41
N THR A 88 0.02 -15.45 10.85
CA THR A 88 -0.43 -16.03 12.12
C THR A 88 0.07 -15.33 13.38
N ASP A 89 1.15 -14.55 13.25
CA ASP A 89 1.80 -13.79 14.32
C ASP A 89 1.31 -12.33 14.42
N THR A 90 0.27 -11.95 13.67
CA THR A 90 -0.31 -10.60 13.67
C THR A 90 -1.53 -10.48 14.58
N ASP A 91 -1.82 -9.25 15.03
CA ASP A 91 -3.05 -8.96 15.78
C ASP A 91 -4.31 -9.23 14.96
N MET A 92 -4.24 -9.04 13.63
CA MET A 92 -5.36 -9.33 12.72
C MET A 92 -5.72 -10.82 12.71
N TYR A 93 -4.72 -11.71 12.71
CA TYR A 93 -4.98 -13.15 12.79
C TYR A 93 -5.65 -13.50 14.12
N ARG A 94 -5.16 -12.94 15.24
CA ARG A 94 -5.75 -13.18 16.57
C ARG A 94 -7.22 -12.75 16.61
N GLU A 95 -7.53 -11.54 16.12
CA GLU A 95 -8.92 -11.07 16.01
C GLU A 95 -9.76 -12.00 15.12
N GLY A 96 -9.22 -12.42 13.98
CA GLY A 96 -9.90 -13.31 13.05
C GLY A 96 -10.22 -14.68 13.65
N GLU A 97 -9.32 -15.22 14.48
CA GLU A 97 -9.54 -16.47 15.20
C GLU A 97 -10.63 -16.30 16.28
N GLU A 98 -10.48 -15.29 17.14
CA GLU A 98 -11.40 -15.01 18.26
C GLU A 98 -12.83 -14.74 17.78
N ARG A 99 -12.99 -14.07 16.64
CA ARG A 99 -14.30 -13.71 16.07
C ARG A 99 -14.82 -14.68 15.01
N GLY A 100 -14.03 -15.70 14.66
CA GLY A 100 -14.43 -16.72 13.70
C GLY A 100 -14.54 -16.23 12.24
N TYR A 101 -13.70 -15.28 11.84
CA TYR A 101 -13.64 -14.77 10.46
C TYR A 101 -12.82 -15.67 9.53
N LEU A 102 -11.88 -16.45 10.09
CA LEU A 102 -11.01 -17.33 9.30
C LEU A 102 -11.77 -18.55 8.79
N VAL A 103 -11.40 -19.02 7.59
CA VAL A 103 -11.88 -20.29 7.03
C VAL A 103 -11.60 -21.43 8.00
N ARG A 104 -12.59 -22.32 8.18
CA ARG A 104 -12.48 -23.55 8.95
C ARG A 104 -12.70 -24.74 8.03
N SER A 105 -11.93 -25.80 8.24
CA SER A 105 -12.10 -27.12 7.59
C SER A 105 -13.10 -27.98 8.35
#